data_AF-A0A932M7F6-F1
#
_entry.id   AF-A0A932M7F6-F1
#
_cell.length_a   1.000
_cell.length_b   1.000
_cell.length_c   1.000
_cell.angle_alpha   90.00
_cell.angle_beta   90.00
_cell.angle_gamma   90.00
#
_symmetry.space_group_name_H-M   'P 1'
#
loop_
_entity.id
_entity.type
_entity.pdbx_description
1 polymer ?
#
loop_
_entity_poly.entity_id
_entity_poly.type
_entity_poly.pdbx_seq_one_letter_code
_entity_poly.pdbx_strand_id
1 'polypeptide(L)'
;MWNFLWFSDIALIVTVPALWLESGLLAGMMVVAVLVPELFWIASFFWRLLAGKRLGGLTDYMFDPAKPRYLRAISLFHVFLPPLLLWMVSRLGYDSRAWMAQSALAWVVLPLTYWLADPKVENVNWAFGWGSRPQTRMPPLAHLGLVMIAFPLVIYLPTHLLLRVLFG
;
A
#
# COMPACT_ATOMS: atom_id res chain seq x y z
N MET A 1 9.64 -10.01 -10.97
CA MET A 1 8.74 -9.28 -11.88
C MET A 1 7.32 -9.16 -11.29
N TRP A 2 7.17 -9.17 -9.96
CA TRP A 2 5.86 -9.09 -9.27
C TRP A 2 5.70 -7.84 -8.41
N ASN A 3 6.69 -6.93 -8.44
CA ASN A 3 6.68 -5.72 -7.62
C ASN A 3 5.43 -4.87 -7.92
N PHE A 4 5.00 -4.78 -9.17
CA PHE A 4 3.86 -3.95 -9.57
C PHE A 4 2.50 -4.31 -8.95
N LEU A 5 2.37 -5.44 -8.24
CA LEU A 5 1.13 -5.82 -7.53
C LEU A 5 1.08 -5.26 -6.10
N TRP A 6 2.16 -4.71 -5.56
CA TRP A 6 2.11 -3.97 -4.29
C TRP A 6 1.15 -2.79 -4.43
N PHE A 7 0.28 -2.59 -3.44
CA PHE A 7 -0.64 -1.44 -3.49
C PHE A 7 0.08 -0.09 -3.57
N SER A 8 1.29 0.02 -3.00
CA SER A 8 2.16 1.18 -3.13
C SER A 8 2.64 1.41 -4.57
N ASP A 9 3.00 0.35 -5.29
CA ASP A 9 3.43 0.45 -6.69
C ASP A 9 2.24 0.76 -7.61
N ILE A 10 1.08 0.16 -7.34
CA ILE A 10 -0.18 0.52 -8.02
C ILE A 10 -0.51 1.99 -7.76
N ALA A 11 -0.39 2.46 -6.52
CA ALA A 11 -0.63 3.85 -6.18
C ALA A 11 0.33 4.80 -6.90
N LEU A 12 1.62 4.48 -6.94
CA LEU A 12 2.60 5.25 -7.69
C LEU A 12 2.21 5.36 -9.18
N ILE A 13 1.83 4.25 -9.81
CA ILE A 13 1.47 4.21 -11.23
C ILE A 13 0.15 4.95 -11.49
N VAL A 14 -0.90 4.68 -10.71
CA VAL A 14 -2.24 5.29 -10.88
C VAL A 14 -2.25 6.78 -10.54
N THR A 15 -1.31 7.25 -9.71
CA THR A 15 -1.14 8.69 -9.44
C THR A 15 -0.86 9.49 -10.72
N VAL A 16 -0.18 8.89 -11.71
CA VAL A 16 0.10 9.55 -13.00
C VAL A 16 -1.19 9.90 -13.76
N PRO A 17 -2.08 8.95 -14.13
CA PRO A 17 -3.36 9.29 -14.74
C PRO A 17 -4.28 10.08 -13.79
N ALA A 18 -4.17 9.92 -12.46
CA ALA A 18 -4.93 10.74 -11.53
C ALA A 18 -4.56 12.24 -11.64
N LEU A 19 -3.27 12.55 -11.80
CA LEU A 19 -2.79 13.91 -12.08
C LEU A 19 -3.21 14.39 -13.46
N TRP A 20 -3.00 13.57 -14.50
CA TRP A 20 -3.29 13.94 -15.89
C TRP A 20 -4.78 14.21 -16.14
N LEU A 21 -5.65 13.44 -15.50
CA LEU A 21 -7.11 13.56 -15.61
C LEU A 21 -7.72 14.45 -14.52
N GLU A 22 -6.90 15.01 -13.63
CA GLU A 22 -7.35 15.78 -12.46
C GLU A 22 -8.44 15.05 -11.65
N SER A 23 -8.29 13.74 -11.48
CA SER A 23 -9.33 12.87 -10.94
C SER A 23 -9.23 12.73 -9.41
N GLY A 24 -10.11 13.43 -8.69
CA GLY A 24 -10.29 13.28 -7.24
C GLY A 24 -10.67 11.85 -6.81
N LEU A 25 -11.36 11.10 -7.68
CA LEU A 25 -11.68 9.68 -7.43
C LEU A 25 -10.43 8.80 -7.46
N LEU A 26 -9.60 8.88 -8.50
CA LEU A 26 -8.38 8.07 -8.59
C LEU A 26 -7.39 8.43 -7.48
N ALA A 27 -7.21 9.73 -7.21
CA ALA A 27 -6.40 10.20 -6.08
C ALA A 27 -6.94 9.68 -4.75
N GLY A 28 -8.28 9.77 -4.56
CA GLY A 28 -9.01 9.25 -3.42
C GLY A 28 -8.79 7.75 -3.21
N MET A 29 -8.90 6.94 -4.27
CA MET A 29 -8.68 5.50 -4.22
C MET A 29 -7.27 5.18 -3.73
N MET A 30 -6.26 5.84 -4.32
CA MET A 30 -4.86 5.58 -3.99
C MET A 30 -4.53 6.02 -2.56
N VAL A 31 -4.96 7.21 -2.12
CA VAL A 31 -4.69 7.68 -0.75
C VAL A 31 -5.36 6.79 0.29
N VAL A 32 -6.59 6.32 0.04
CA VAL A 32 -7.29 5.38 0.91
C VAL A 32 -6.52 4.06 1.01
N ALA A 33 -5.92 3.63 -0.10
CA ALA A 33 -5.18 2.39 -0.16
C ALA A 33 -3.88 2.44 0.66
N VAL A 34 -3.13 3.55 0.53
CA VAL A 34 -1.72 3.56 0.93
C VAL A 34 -1.40 4.47 2.11
N LEU A 35 -2.24 5.42 2.50
CA LEU A 35 -1.85 6.40 3.53
C LEU A 35 -1.35 5.75 4.83
N VAL A 36 -2.11 4.82 5.40
CA VAL A 36 -1.73 4.12 6.63
C VAL A 36 -0.46 3.26 6.47
N PRO A 37 -0.36 2.34 5.50
CA PRO A 37 0.85 1.52 5.35
C PRO A 37 2.08 2.36 5.00
N GLU A 38 1.93 3.45 4.25
CA GLU A 38 3.02 4.37 3.93
C GLU A 38 3.51 5.14 5.16
N LEU A 39 2.60 5.64 6.01
CA LEU A 39 2.99 6.28 7.27
C LEU A 39 3.76 5.30 8.17
N PHE A 40 3.33 4.03 8.24
CA PHE A 40 4.06 3.00 8.97
C PHE A 40 5.42 2.68 8.32
N TRP A 41 5.50 2.67 6.99
CA TRP A 41 6.75 2.50 6.25
C TRP A 41 7.72 3.65 6.54
N ILE A 42 7.27 4.90 6.44
CA ILE A 42 8.04 6.12 6.73
C ILE A 42 8.58 6.07 8.17
N ALA A 43 7.70 5.82 9.14
CA ALA A 43 8.10 5.72 10.55
C ALA A 43 9.14 4.61 10.76
N SER A 44 8.93 3.43 10.16
CA SER A 44 9.87 2.31 10.23
C SER A 44 11.22 2.63 9.58
N PHE A 45 11.22 3.36 8.46
CA PHE A 45 12.42 3.74 7.73
C PHE A 45 13.26 4.73 8.52
N PHE A 46 12.66 5.85 8.96
CA PHE A 46 13.38 6.88 9.71
C PHE A 46 13.79 6.41 11.10
N TRP A 47 12.98 5.58 11.77
CA TRP A 47 13.41 4.99 13.04
C TRP A 47 14.65 4.11 12.88
N ARG A 48 14.67 3.26 11.84
CA ARG A 48 15.86 2.44 11.58
C ARG A 48 17.06 3.29 11.16
N LEU A 49 16.85 4.34 10.37
CA LEU A 49 17.90 5.25 9.93
C LEU A 49 18.53 6.02 11.10
N LEU A 50 17.71 6.54 12.02
CA LEU A 50 18.15 7.43 13.10
C LEU A 50 18.55 6.69 14.37
N ALA A 51 17.77 5.69 14.78
CA ALA A 51 17.98 4.96 16.02
C ALA A 51 18.73 3.63 15.82
N GLY A 52 18.97 3.20 14.57
CA GLY A 52 19.61 1.92 14.25
C GLY A 52 18.78 0.68 14.61
N LYS A 53 17.53 0.85 15.05
CA LYS A 53 16.66 -0.22 15.57
C LYS A 53 15.58 -0.59 14.55
N ARG A 54 15.21 -1.86 14.50
CA ARG A 54 14.16 -2.39 13.59
C ARG A 54 12.79 -2.32 14.26
N LEU A 55 11.80 -1.66 13.64
CA LEU A 55 10.39 -1.66 14.08
C LEU A 55 9.54 -2.71 13.36
N GLY A 56 9.86 -3.01 12.10
CA GLY A 56 9.09 -3.92 11.27
C GLY A 56 9.89 -4.38 10.05
N GLY A 57 9.32 -5.32 9.28
CA GLY A 57 10.00 -5.93 8.14
C GLY A 57 9.87 -5.18 6.81
N LEU A 58 8.93 -4.22 6.70
CA LEU A 58 8.61 -3.55 5.42
C LEU A 58 9.78 -2.74 4.85
N THR A 59 10.69 -2.25 5.69
CA THR A 59 11.83 -1.43 5.26
C THR A 59 13.13 -2.23 5.24
N ASP A 60 13.11 -3.54 5.48
CA ASP A 60 14.34 -4.33 5.59
C ASP A 60 15.21 -4.28 4.33
N TYR A 61 14.58 -4.31 3.16
CA TYR A 61 15.25 -4.26 1.88
C TYR A 61 15.98 -2.92 1.64
N MET A 62 15.59 -1.83 2.31
CA MET A 62 16.25 -0.51 2.20
C MET A 62 17.65 -0.50 2.84
N PHE A 63 17.90 -1.43 3.77
CA PHE A 63 19.14 -1.52 4.52
C PHE A 63 19.92 -2.81 4.18
N ASP A 64 19.47 -3.57 3.20
CA ASP A 64 20.14 -4.77 2.72
C ASP A 64 21.23 -4.38 1.68
N PRO A 65 22.52 -4.62 1.96
CA PRO A 65 23.60 -4.31 1.03
C PRO A 65 23.58 -5.16 -0.24
N ALA A 66 22.91 -6.32 -0.23
CA ALA A 66 22.74 -7.16 -1.41
C ALA A 66 21.74 -6.59 -2.42
N LYS A 67 20.89 -5.63 -2.00
CA LYS A 67 19.94 -4.97 -2.89
C LYS A 67 20.59 -3.79 -3.64
N PRO A 68 20.40 -3.68 -4.97
CA PRO A 68 20.96 -2.58 -5.74
C PRO A 68 20.55 -1.21 -5.20
N ARG A 69 21.47 -0.23 -5.25
CA ARG A 69 21.22 1.12 -4.74
C ARG A 69 20.08 1.83 -5.48
N TYR A 70 19.96 1.63 -6.79
CA TYR A 70 18.90 2.26 -7.58
C TYR A 70 17.50 1.77 -7.15
N LEU A 71 17.36 0.49 -6.80
CA LEU A 71 16.09 -0.07 -6.33
C LEU A 71 15.66 0.63 -5.05
N ARG A 72 16.59 0.75 -4.10
CA ARG A 72 16.36 1.46 -2.83
C ARG A 72 16.05 2.94 -3.05
N ALA A 73 16.75 3.60 -3.98
CA ALA A 73 16.50 4.99 -4.30
C ALA A 73 15.09 5.21 -4.89
N ILE A 74 14.65 4.36 -5.82
CA ILE A 74 13.31 4.43 -6.41
C ILE A 74 12.25 4.20 -5.34
N SER A 75 12.46 3.24 -4.43
CA SER A 75 11.57 2.98 -3.29
C SER A 75 11.39 4.15 -2.33
N LEU A 76 12.21 5.21 -2.39
CA LEU A 76 11.96 6.43 -1.62
C LEU A 76 10.70 7.18 -2.06
N PHE A 77 10.02 6.74 -3.13
CA PHE A 77 8.69 7.23 -3.46
C PHE A 77 7.73 7.10 -2.26
N HIS A 78 7.91 6.12 -1.39
CA HIS A 78 7.14 5.95 -0.15
C HIS A 78 7.12 7.20 0.74
N VAL A 79 8.19 8.03 0.69
CA VAL A 79 8.26 9.29 1.45
C VAL A 79 7.45 10.40 0.77
N PHE A 80 7.43 10.44 -0.55
CA PHE A 80 6.84 11.53 -1.33
C PHE A 80 5.37 11.29 -1.72
N LEU A 81 4.99 10.04 -1.96
CA LEU A 81 3.68 9.67 -2.48
C LEU A 81 2.52 10.04 -1.54
N PRO A 82 2.60 9.82 -0.20
CA PRO A 82 1.48 10.17 0.69
C PRO A 82 1.21 11.69 0.78
N PRO A 83 2.23 12.56 0.96
CA PRO A 83 2.03 14.01 0.88
C PRO A 83 1.46 14.46 -0.45
N LEU A 84 1.94 13.90 -1.57
CA LEU A 84 1.41 14.22 -2.90
C LEU A 84 -0.08 13.87 -3.01
N LEU A 85 -0.46 12.66 -2.61
CA LEU A 85 -1.84 12.20 -2.69
C LEU A 85 -2.78 13.01 -1.78
N LEU A 86 -2.34 13.37 -0.57
CA LEU A 86 -3.09 14.27 0.31
C LEU A 86 -3.25 15.66 -0.31
N TRP A 87 -2.18 16.21 -0.90
CA TRP A 87 -2.26 17.46 -1.64
C TRP A 87 -3.26 17.36 -2.81
N MET A 88 -3.18 16.31 -3.62
CA MET A 88 -4.11 16.10 -4.74
C MET A 88 -5.57 16.06 -4.26
N VAL A 89 -5.88 15.29 -3.22
CA VAL A 89 -7.23 15.21 -2.67
C VAL A 89 -7.71 16.56 -2.11
N SER A 90 -6.84 17.33 -1.46
CA SER A 90 -7.18 18.68 -1.00
C SER A 90 -7.44 19.68 -2.12
N ARG A 91 -6.85 19.46 -3.31
CA ARG A 91 -7.01 20.33 -4.49
C ARG A 91 -8.15 19.92 -5.41
N LEU A 92 -8.33 18.62 -5.61
CA LEU A 92 -9.28 18.03 -6.55
C LEU A 92 -10.61 17.62 -5.88
N GLY A 93 -10.66 17.65 -4.54
CA GLY A 93 -11.78 17.20 -3.73
C GLY A 93 -11.73 15.70 -3.45
N TYR A 94 -12.12 15.31 -2.23
CA TYR A 94 -12.23 13.91 -1.86
C TYR A 94 -13.53 13.30 -2.36
N ASP A 95 -13.44 12.27 -3.21
CA ASP A 95 -14.61 11.52 -3.64
C ASP A 95 -14.95 10.39 -2.66
N SER A 96 -16.13 10.44 -2.06
CA SER A 96 -16.59 9.43 -1.10
C SER A 96 -16.67 8.01 -1.68
N ARG A 97 -16.79 7.86 -3.01
CA ARG A 97 -16.80 6.56 -3.71
C ARG A 97 -15.43 5.87 -3.71
N ALA A 98 -14.36 6.60 -3.38
CA ALA A 98 -13.00 6.10 -3.37
C ALA A 98 -12.84 4.81 -2.54
N TRP A 99 -13.50 4.71 -1.39
CA TRP A 99 -13.43 3.52 -0.54
C TRP A 99 -13.98 2.27 -1.24
N MET A 100 -15.16 2.37 -1.84
CA MET A 100 -15.79 1.24 -2.55
C MET A 100 -15.01 0.88 -3.80
N ALA A 101 -14.62 1.88 -4.60
CA ALA A 101 -13.83 1.66 -5.81
C ALA A 101 -12.47 1.02 -5.51
N GLN A 102 -11.79 1.48 -4.45
CA GLN A 102 -10.52 0.90 -4.02
C GLN A 102 -10.70 -0.52 -3.45
N SER A 103 -11.79 -0.79 -2.74
CA SER A 103 -12.11 -2.13 -2.25
C SER A 103 -12.32 -3.11 -3.41
N ALA A 104 -13.04 -2.68 -4.45
CA ALA A 104 -13.22 -3.47 -5.67
C ALA A 104 -11.87 -3.75 -6.37
N LEU A 105 -11.00 -2.74 -6.49
CA LEU A 105 -9.65 -2.93 -7.03
C LEU A 105 -8.84 -3.93 -6.19
N ALA A 106 -8.85 -3.79 -4.86
CA ALA A 106 -8.17 -4.71 -3.96
C ALA A 106 -8.67 -6.15 -4.08
N TRP A 107 -9.98 -6.34 -4.28
CA TRP A 107 -10.58 -7.65 -4.51
C TRP A 107 -10.23 -8.28 -5.86
N VAL A 108 -9.69 -7.51 -6.80
CA VAL A 108 -9.08 -8.05 -8.03
C VAL A 108 -7.59 -8.31 -7.80
N VAL A 109 -6.87 -7.35 -7.24
CA VAL A 109 -5.42 -7.40 -7.07
C VAL A 109 -4.99 -8.51 -6.11
N LEU A 110 -5.68 -8.71 -5.00
CA LEU A 110 -5.30 -9.72 -4.00
C LEU A 110 -5.42 -11.16 -4.54
N PRO A 111 -6.53 -11.57 -5.19
CA PRO A 111 -6.57 -12.84 -5.91
C PRO A 111 -5.50 -12.94 -7.00
N LEU A 112 -5.32 -11.92 -7.84
CA LEU A 112 -4.28 -11.97 -8.87
C LEU A 112 -2.88 -12.15 -8.25
N THR A 113 -2.60 -11.48 -7.15
CA THR A 113 -1.37 -11.66 -6.38
C THR A 113 -1.23 -13.10 -5.90
N TYR A 114 -2.28 -13.67 -5.32
CA TYR A 114 -2.27 -15.05 -4.83
C TYR A 114 -2.01 -16.08 -5.95
N TRP A 115 -2.55 -15.84 -7.15
CA TRP A 115 -2.42 -16.75 -8.28
C TRP A 115 -1.09 -16.62 -9.04
N LEU A 116 -0.53 -15.41 -9.07
CA LEU A 116 0.63 -15.11 -9.92
C LEU A 116 1.95 -15.02 -9.15
N ALA A 117 1.94 -14.55 -7.90
CA ALA A 117 3.15 -14.35 -7.13
C ALA A 117 3.67 -15.66 -6.50
N ASP A 118 4.99 -15.80 -6.43
CA ASP A 118 5.63 -16.86 -5.65
C ASP A 118 5.78 -16.40 -4.18
N PRO A 119 5.04 -17.01 -3.23
CA PRO A 119 5.10 -16.65 -1.81
C PRO A 119 6.47 -16.89 -1.16
N LYS A 120 7.35 -17.68 -1.78
CA LYS A 120 8.72 -17.90 -1.30
C LYS A 120 9.65 -16.73 -1.64
N VAL A 121 9.29 -15.96 -2.66
CA VAL A 121 10.07 -14.79 -3.12
C VAL A 121 9.61 -13.55 -2.36
N GLU A 122 8.32 -13.22 -2.45
CA GLU A 122 7.74 -12.05 -1.76
C GLU A 122 6.30 -12.30 -1.33
N ASN A 123 5.97 -11.87 -0.10
CA ASN A 123 4.61 -11.90 0.43
C ASN A 123 3.92 -10.55 0.18
N VAL A 124 3.58 -10.32 -1.09
CA VAL A 124 2.98 -9.07 -1.58
C VAL A 124 1.62 -8.82 -0.90
N ASN A 125 1.42 -7.62 -0.37
CA ASN A 125 0.19 -7.19 0.34
C ASN A 125 -0.29 -8.17 1.43
N TRP A 126 0.62 -8.94 2.04
CA TRP A 126 0.30 -9.98 3.03
C TRP A 126 -0.66 -11.07 2.52
N ALA A 127 -0.75 -11.28 1.20
CA ALA A 127 -1.69 -12.24 0.59
C ALA A 127 -1.49 -13.68 1.07
N PHE A 128 -0.31 -14.04 1.58
CA PHE A 128 0.03 -15.38 2.04
C PHE A 128 0.27 -15.49 3.55
N GLY A 129 0.30 -14.39 4.29
CA GLY A 129 0.53 -14.38 5.74
C GLY A 129 0.80 -12.99 6.28
N TRP A 130 0.67 -12.80 7.59
CA TRP A 130 1.12 -11.55 8.23
C TRP A 130 2.65 -11.52 8.35
N GLY A 131 3.26 -10.42 7.94
CA GLY A 131 4.72 -10.26 7.94
C GLY A 131 5.37 -10.76 6.64
N SER A 132 6.65 -11.12 6.69
CA SER A 132 7.44 -11.44 5.49
C SER A 132 7.33 -12.89 5.02
N ARG A 133 6.77 -13.79 5.84
CA ARG A 133 6.67 -15.22 5.52
C ARG A 133 5.22 -15.65 5.36
N PRO A 134 4.94 -16.63 4.49
CA PRO A 134 3.64 -17.28 4.44
C PRO A 134 3.27 -17.89 5.80
N GLN A 135 2.00 -17.80 6.17
CA GLN A 135 1.48 -18.40 7.39
C GLN A 135 1.15 -19.89 7.16
N THR A 136 1.18 -20.70 8.22
CA THR A 136 0.87 -22.14 8.19
C THR A 136 -0.26 -22.54 9.16
N ARG A 137 -0.89 -21.56 9.81
CA ARG A 137 -1.89 -21.77 10.87
C ARG A 137 -3.31 -22.01 10.36
N MET A 138 -3.62 -21.60 9.13
CA MET A 138 -4.94 -21.75 8.53
C MET A 138 -4.85 -22.06 7.02
N PRO A 139 -5.94 -22.54 6.40
CA PRO A 139 -5.98 -22.75 4.95
C PRO A 139 -5.60 -21.48 4.17
N PRO A 140 -4.75 -21.56 3.14
CA PRO A 140 -4.28 -20.38 2.39
C PRO A 140 -5.39 -19.49 1.82
N LEU A 141 -6.44 -20.08 1.25
CA LEU A 141 -7.59 -19.32 0.72
C LEU A 141 -8.42 -18.66 1.82
N ALA A 142 -8.45 -19.24 3.03
CA ALA A 142 -9.10 -18.60 4.17
C ALA A 142 -8.32 -17.36 4.63
N HIS A 143 -6.99 -17.43 4.63
CA HIS A 143 -6.14 -16.25 4.89
C HIS A 143 -6.33 -15.18 3.80
N LEU A 144 -6.37 -15.57 2.52
CA LEU A 144 -6.65 -14.63 1.43
C LEU A 144 -8.00 -13.92 1.62
N GLY A 145 -9.06 -14.70 1.89
CA GLY A 145 -10.40 -14.14 2.17
C GLY A 145 -10.41 -13.19 3.37
N LEU A 146 -9.67 -13.54 4.44
CA LEU A 146 -9.49 -12.66 5.60
C LEU A 146 -8.83 -11.34 5.21
N VAL A 147 -7.75 -11.38 4.42
CA VAL A 147 -7.03 -10.18 3.96
C VAL A 147 -7.92 -9.32 3.03
N MET A 148 -8.67 -9.95 2.13
CA MET A 148 -9.65 -9.27 1.27
C MET A 148 -10.72 -8.53 2.06
N ILE A 149 -11.11 -9.01 3.24
CA ILE A 149 -12.04 -8.32 4.14
C ILE A 149 -11.32 -7.28 5.00
N ALA A 150 -10.12 -7.60 5.50
CA ALA A 150 -9.37 -6.75 6.40
C ALA A 150 -8.92 -5.43 5.74
N PHE A 151 -8.48 -5.45 4.48
CA PHE A 151 -8.08 -4.22 3.78
C PHE A 151 -9.22 -3.18 3.73
N PRO A 152 -10.41 -3.50 3.19
CA PRO A 152 -11.56 -2.59 3.17
C PRO A 152 -11.98 -2.08 4.55
N LEU A 153 -11.99 -2.94 5.58
CA LEU A 153 -12.58 -2.60 6.87
C LEU A 153 -11.60 -1.98 7.87
N VAL A 154 -10.34 -2.43 7.86
CA VAL A 154 -9.35 -2.06 8.88
C VAL A 154 -8.38 -1.00 8.36
N ILE A 155 -8.13 -0.95 7.05
CA ILE A 155 -7.22 0.02 6.45
C ILE A 155 -8.00 1.11 5.71
N TYR A 156 -8.87 0.72 4.78
CA TYR A 156 -9.51 1.67 3.88
C TYR A 156 -10.62 2.46 4.56
N LEU A 157 -11.50 1.81 5.32
CA LEU A 157 -12.62 2.47 5.99
C LEU A 157 -12.15 3.55 7.01
N PRO A 158 -11.22 3.28 7.94
CA PRO A 158 -10.74 4.31 8.85
C PRO A 158 -10.09 5.48 8.12
N THR A 159 -9.30 5.18 7.08
CA THR A 159 -8.67 6.22 6.24
C THR A 159 -9.73 7.04 5.50
N HIS A 160 -10.75 6.39 4.94
CA HIS A 160 -11.87 7.04 4.27
C HIS A 160 -12.63 7.97 5.21
N LEU A 161 -12.96 7.51 6.42
CA LEU A 161 -13.66 8.33 7.41
C LEU A 161 -12.84 9.56 7.80
N LEU A 162 -11.53 9.38 8.02
CA LEU A 162 -10.61 10.49 8.30
C LEU A 162 -10.61 11.50 7.15
N LEU A 163 -10.46 11.04 5.91
CA LEU A 163 -10.41 11.92 4.73
C LEU A 163 -11.74 12.64 4.49
N ARG A 164 -12.88 12.00 4.77
CA ARG A 164 -14.19 12.68 4.72
C ARG A 164 -14.31 13.80 5.74
N VAL A 165 -13.73 13.64 6.93
CA VAL A 165 -13.74 14.70 7.94
C VAL A 165 -12.82 15.85 7.55
N LEU A 166 -11.68 15.56 6.91
CA LEU A 166 -10.68 16.56 6.57
C LEU A 166 -10.96 17.32 5.26
N PHE A 167 -11.60 16.67 4.28
CA PHE A 167 -11.72 17.16 2.90
C PHE A 167 -13.13 17.01 2.30
N GLY A 168 -14.10 16.52 3.07
CA GLY A 168 -15.48 16.31 2.63
C GLY A 168 -16.46 17.37 3.11
#